data_AF-A0A533UTX0-F1
#
_entry.id   AF-A0A533UTX0-F1
#
_cell.length_a   1.000
_cell.length_b   1.000
_cell.length_c   1.000
_cell.angle_alpha   90.00
_cell.angle_beta   90.00
_cell.angle_gamma   90.00
#
_symmetry.space_group_name_H-M   'P 1'
#
loop_
_entity.id
_entity.type
_entity.pdbx_description
1 polymer ?
#
loop_
_entity_poly.entity_id
_entity_poly.type
_entity_poly.pdbx_seq_one_letter_code
_entity_poly.pdbx_strand_id
1 'polypeptide(L)' 'MAEKNLASNIDEEKAKELTRRFLGQHHTVVDTKAVLDNQIWQVTAYLGFSNTQTRVVQIDADSGKILGYT' A
#
# COMPACT_ATOMS: atom_id res chain seq x y z
N MET A 1 21.96 24.55 3.13
CA MET A 1 21.78 23.10 3.32
C MET A 1 20.42 22.74 2.73
N ALA A 2 20.37 21.85 1.74
CA ALA A 2 19.10 21.50 1.11
C ALA A 2 18.29 20.60 2.04
N GLU A 3 17.19 21.11 2.55
CA GLU A 3 16.14 20.33 3.20
C GLU A 3 15.59 19.37 2.13
N LYS A 4 16.11 18.13 2.11
CA LYS A 4 15.45 17.03 1.41
C LYS A 4 14.09 16.89 2.07
N ASN A 5 13.10 17.59 1.50
CA ASN A 5 11.71 17.28 1.72
C ASN A 5 11.59 15.78 1.42
N LEU A 6 11.36 14.98 2.47
CA LEU A 6 11.01 13.57 2.39
C LEU A 6 9.60 13.45 1.79
N ALA A 7 9.39 14.11 0.65
CA ALA A 7 8.21 13.96 -0.16
C ALA A 7 8.27 12.53 -0.68
N SER A 8 7.42 11.68 -0.11
CA SER A 8 7.14 10.36 -0.67
C SER A 8 6.92 10.54 -2.16
N ASN A 9 7.78 9.92 -2.97
CA ASN A 9 7.76 10.00 -4.43
C ASN A 9 6.52 9.32 -5.04
N ILE A 10 5.71 8.70 -4.19
CA ILE A 10 4.54 7.93 -4.52
C ILE A 10 3.41 8.40 -3.63
N ASP A 11 2.33 8.79 -4.27
CA ASP A 11 1.13 9.22 -3.59
C ASP A 11 0.29 8.04 -3.12
N GLU A 12 -0.64 8.34 -2.20
CA GLU A 12 -1.55 7.37 -1.59
C GLU A 12 -2.29 6.51 -2.64
N GLU A 13 -2.79 7.14 -3.71
CA GLU A 13 -3.52 6.47 -4.78
C GLU A 13 -2.67 5.41 -5.49
N LYS A 14 -1.39 5.71 -5.68
CA LYS A 14 -0.47 4.82 -6.37
C LYS A 14 -0.03 3.67 -5.46
N ALA A 15 0.12 3.91 -4.16
CA ALA A 15 0.29 2.82 -3.18
C ALA A 15 -0.93 1.89 -3.16
N LYS A 16 -2.16 2.43 -3.16
CA LYS A 16 -3.40 1.64 -3.25
C LYS A 16 -3.47 0.83 -4.56
N GLU A 17 -3.11 1.44 -5.69
CA GLU A 17 -3.09 0.75 -6.98
C GLU A 17 -2.10 -0.44 -6.96
N LEU A 18 -0.88 -0.23 -6.47
CA LEU A 18 0.12 -1.29 -6.36
C LEU A 18 -0.38 -2.46 -5.51
N THR A 19 -1.00 -2.18 -4.37
CA THR A 19 -1.61 -3.20 -3.51
C THR A 19 -2.74 -3.95 -4.20
N ARG A 20 -3.63 -3.24 -4.92
CA ARG A 20 -4.72 -3.86 -5.69
C ARG A 20 -4.20 -4.76 -6.79
N ARG A 21 -3.17 -4.34 -7.53
CA ARG A 21 -2.54 -5.15 -8.57
C ARG A 21 -1.83 -6.36 -7.97
N PHE A 22 -1.13 -6.19 -6.85
CA PHE A 22 -0.40 -7.26 -6.19
C PHE A 22 -1.34 -8.35 -5.66
N LEU A 23 -2.33 -7.98 -4.84
CA LEU A 23 -3.27 -8.93 -4.23
C LEU A 23 -4.37 -9.39 -5.19
N GLY A 24 -4.74 -8.56 -6.17
CA GLY A 24 -5.75 -8.84 -7.19
C GLY A 24 -5.44 -10.04 -8.08
N GLN A 25 -4.18 -10.48 -8.11
CA GLN A 25 -3.77 -11.70 -8.83
C GLN A 25 -4.33 -12.98 -8.20
N HIS A 26 -4.60 -12.99 -6.90
CA HIS A 26 -5.03 -14.19 -6.15
C HIS A 26 -6.30 -13.97 -5.32
N HIS A 27 -6.66 -12.72 -5.04
CA HIS A 27 -7.78 -12.37 -4.18
C HIS A 27 -8.66 -11.27 -4.81
N THR A 28 -9.95 -11.28 -4.51
CA THR A 28 -10.83 -10.15 -4.82
C THR A 28 -10.65 -9.07 -3.77
N VAL A 29 -10.01 -7.96 -4.16
CA VAL A 29 -9.85 -6.77 -3.31
C VAL A 29 -11.11 -5.91 -3.39
N VAL A 30 -11.80 -5.71 -2.28
CA VAL A 30 -13.04 -4.93 -2.19
C VAL A 30 -12.75 -3.47 -1.88
N ASP A 31 -11.85 -3.22 -0.94
CA ASP A 31 -11.45 -1.87 -0.54
C ASP A 31 -9.97 -1.81 -0.15
N THR A 32 -9.38 -0.62 -0.18
CA THR A 32 -7.99 -0.37 0.21
C THR A 32 -7.84 0.96 0.93
N LYS A 33 -7.27 0.92 2.14
CA LYS A 33 -6.89 2.09 2.93
C LYS A 33 -5.37 2.16 3.06
N ALA A 34 -4.77 3.31 2.75
CA ALA A 34 -3.33 3.51 2.87
C ALA A 34 -3.04 4.52 3.98
N VAL A 35 -1.96 4.29 4.71
CA VAL A 35 -1.42 5.19 5.74
C VAL A 35 0.08 5.27 5.50
N LEU A 36 0.62 6.49 5.45
CA LEU A 36 2.07 6.70 5.34
C LEU A 36 2.65 6.73 6.75
N ASP A 37 3.51 5.77 7.06
CA ASP A 37 4.26 5.71 8.30
C ASP A 37 5.75 5.64 7.98
N ASN A 38 6.51 6.66 8.40
CA ASN A 38 7.97 6.69 8.30
C ASN A 38 8.56 6.25 6.94
N GLN A 39 8.05 6.82 5.84
CA GLN A 39 8.41 6.50 4.43
C GLN A 39 7.97 5.11 3.96
N ILE A 40 7.07 4.46 4.67
CA ILE A 40 6.46 3.19 4.28
C ILE A 40 4.96 3.39 4.18
N TRP A 41 4.42 3.19 2.98
CA TRP A 41 2.98 3.07 2.79
C TRP A 41 2.50 1.73 3.33
N GLN A 42 1.70 1.78 4.39
CA GLN A 42 0.97 0.64 4.92
C GLN A 42 -0.43 0.63 4.30
N VAL A 43 -0.66 -0.27 3.36
CA VAL A 43 -1.94 -0.38 2.65
C VAL A 43 -2.70 -1.59 3.17
N THR A 44 -3.76 -1.33 3.92
CA THR A 44 -4.73 -2.34 4.35
C THR A 44 -5.72 -2.61 3.21
N ALA A 45 -5.70 -3.82 2.68
CA ALA A 45 -6.64 -4.31 1.69
C ALA A 45 -7.69 -5.22 2.36
N TYR A 46 -8.95 -4.96 2.08
CA TYR A 46 -10.07 -5.78 2.52
C TYR A 46 -10.42 -6.76 1.39
N LEU A 47 -10.37 -8.04 1.69
CA LEU A 47 -10.52 -9.13 0.72
C LEU A 47 -11.85 -9.86 0.91
N GLY A 48 -12.45 -10.26 -0.23
CA GLY A 48 -13.61 -11.13 -0.29
C GLY A 48 -14.94 -10.46 0.08
N PHE A 49 -16.04 -11.15 -0.24
CA PHE A 49 -17.41 -10.62 -0.11
C PHE A 49 -17.85 -10.36 1.34
N SER A 50 -17.17 -10.96 2.33
CA SER A 50 -17.51 -10.85 3.74
C SER A 50 -16.61 -9.89 4.54
N ASN A 51 -15.64 -9.20 3.92
CA ASN A 51 -14.69 -8.28 4.58
C ASN A 51 -13.95 -8.86 5.81
N THR A 52 -13.95 -10.17 6.00
CA THR A 52 -13.34 -10.84 7.16
C THR A 52 -11.85 -11.09 6.98
N GLN A 53 -11.33 -10.96 5.76
CA GLN A 53 -9.91 -11.14 5.46
C GLN A 53 -9.29 -9.78 5.13
N THR A 54 -8.42 -9.30 6.00
CA THR A 54 -7.62 -8.10 5.78
C THR A 54 -6.16 -8.48 5.56
N ARG A 55 -5.54 -7.88 4.54
CA ARG A 55 -4.09 -7.98 4.33
C ARG A 55 -3.47 -6.60 4.40
N VAL A 56 -2.32 -6.49 5.03
CA VAL A 56 -1.56 -5.23 5.07
C VAL A 56 -0.34 -5.40 4.20
N VAL A 57 -0.25 -4.61 3.13
CA VAL A 57 0.90 -4.56 2.23
C VAL A 57 1.77 -3.36 2.60
N GLN A 58 3.05 -3.60 2.78
CA GLN A 58 4.04 -2.55 3.04
C GLN A 58 4.74 -2.19 1.74
N ILE A 59 4.74 -0.90 1.40
CA ILE A 59 5.34 -0.37 0.17
C ILE A 59 6.29 0.74 0.54
N ASP A 60 7.52 0.69 0.02
CA ASP A 60 8.49 1.75 0.14
C ASP A 60 7.98 3.02 -0.56
N ALA A 61 7.86 4.13 0.17
CA ALA A 61 7.24 5.36 -0.33
C ALA A 61 8.14 6.20 -1.25
N ASP A 62 9.41 5.81 -1.43
CA ASP A 62 10.36 6.45 -2.34
C ASP A 62 10.42 5.72 -3.69
N SER A 63 10.49 4.39 -3.65
CA SER A 63 10.75 3.55 -4.83
C SER A 63 9.58 2.70 -5.30
N GLY A 64 8.56 2.49 -4.46
CA GLY A 64 7.31 1.78 -4.81
C GLY A 64 7.46 0.27 -4.77
N LYS A 65 8.55 -0.18 -4.18
CA LYS A 65 8.80 -1.59 -3.96
C LYS A 65 7.93 -2.10 -2.83
N ILE A 66 7.31 -3.25 -3.08
CA ILE A 66 6.60 -4.00 -2.04
C ILE A 66 7.67 -4.61 -1.12
N LEU A 67 7.67 -4.19 0.13
CA LEU A 67 8.58 -4.69 1.17
C LEU A 67 8.09 -6.02 1.75
N GLY A 68 6.77 -6.22 1.77
CA GLY A 68 6.15 -7.44 2.28
C GLY A 68 4.64 -7.26 2.47
N TYR A 69 3.98 -8.33 2.90
CA TYR A 69 2.57 -8.28 3.31
C TYR A 69 2.28 -9.28 4.43
N THR A 70 1.29 -8.96 5.27
CA THR A 70 0.75 -9.85 6.31
C THR A 70 -0.75 -9.98 6.21
#